data_AF-A0A521BL93-F1
#
_entry.id   AF-A0A521BL93-F1
#
_cell.length_a   1.000
_cell.length_b   1.000
_cell.length_c   1.000
_cell.angle_alpha   90.00
_cell.angle_beta   90.00
_cell.angle_gamma   90.00
#
_symmetry.space_group_name_H-M   'P 1'
#
loop_
_entity.id
_entity.type
_entity.pdbx_description
1 polymer ?
#
loop_
_entity_poly.entity_id
_entity_poly.type
_entity_poly.pdbx_seq_one_letter_code
_entity_poly.pdbx_strand_id
1 'polypeptide(L)'
;MSASAPGDVPPTSIGVDLREEGVVVEYLDGRTTLYRGVPESVEGTVTAGPGKETHVLVTDPTETEGVMTYVNDYNTGEEILRDSGVGRVVVDSDETDEVFPGVIVGRDGQRNRVTADPEVAGGRVFVFVEDGWIEESYEIVSGPEEGLDAHR
;
A
#
# COMPACT_ATOMS: atom_id res chain seq x y z
N MET A 1 10.76 -15.36 -1.03
CA MET A 1 9.60 -15.17 -1.92
C MET A 1 8.70 -16.37 -1.69
N SER A 2 7.70 -16.21 -0.83
CA SER A 2 6.63 -17.21 -0.72
C SER A 2 5.90 -17.30 -2.06
N ALA A 3 5.35 -18.46 -2.36
CA ALA A 3 4.57 -18.65 -3.57
C ALA A 3 3.35 -17.71 -3.52
N SER A 4 3.15 -16.94 -4.58
CA SER A 4 1.99 -16.07 -4.81
C SER A 4 0.70 -16.82 -4.46
N ALA A 5 -0.11 -16.29 -3.55
CA ALA A 5 -1.42 -16.85 -3.24
C ALA A 5 -2.34 -16.73 -4.48
N PRO A 6 -3.38 -17.58 -4.63
CA PRO A 6 -4.34 -17.44 -5.70
C PRO A 6 -4.98 -16.04 -5.69
N GLY A 7 -4.79 -15.29 -6.77
CA GLY A 7 -5.29 -13.91 -6.91
C GLY A 7 -4.23 -12.83 -6.71
N ASP A 8 -3.04 -13.15 -6.21
CA ASP A 8 -1.96 -12.16 -6.11
C ASP A 8 -1.48 -11.69 -7.49
N VAL A 9 -1.10 -10.42 -7.57
CA VAL A 9 -0.54 -9.79 -8.75
C VAL A 9 0.74 -9.06 -8.34
N PRO A 10 1.91 -9.35 -8.94
CA PRO A 10 3.13 -8.62 -8.60
C PRO A 10 3.04 -7.16 -9.08
N PRO A 11 3.47 -6.18 -8.26
CA PRO A 11 3.51 -4.79 -8.69
C PRO A 11 4.65 -4.55 -9.69
N THR A 12 4.52 -3.46 -10.45
CA THR A 12 5.60 -2.89 -11.29
C THR A 12 5.84 -1.45 -10.84
N SER A 13 7.04 -0.93 -11.09
CA SER A 13 7.33 0.49 -10.84
C SER A 13 6.40 1.38 -11.66
N ILE A 14 5.80 2.38 -11.01
CA ILE A 14 4.90 3.37 -11.58
C ILE A 14 5.35 4.78 -11.21
N GLY A 15 4.92 5.79 -11.96
CA GLY A 15 5.32 7.18 -11.72
C GLY A 15 4.64 7.74 -10.46
N VAL A 16 5.42 8.50 -9.67
CA VAL A 16 4.95 9.20 -8.47
C VAL A 16 5.39 10.65 -8.53
N ASP A 17 4.52 11.56 -8.10
CA ASP A 17 4.84 12.98 -7.95
C ASP A 17 4.18 13.53 -6.67
N LEU A 18 5.02 13.90 -5.70
CA LEU A 18 4.59 14.40 -4.40
C LEU A 18 4.41 15.92 -4.44
N ARG A 19 3.19 16.38 -4.18
CA ARG A 19 2.82 17.79 -4.28
C ARG A 19 2.19 18.32 -3.00
N GLU A 20 2.07 19.63 -2.90
CA GLU A 20 1.39 20.28 -1.76
C GLU A 20 -0.09 19.87 -1.67
N GLU A 21 -0.73 19.60 -2.81
CA GLU A 21 -2.13 19.16 -2.87
C GLU A 21 -2.34 17.65 -2.64
N GLY A 22 -1.27 16.84 -2.55
CA GLY A 22 -1.34 15.40 -2.31
C GLY A 22 -0.37 14.57 -3.14
N VAL A 23 -0.68 13.27 -3.31
CA VAL A 23 0.18 12.28 -3.98
C VAL A 23 -0.39 11.95 -5.36
N VAL A 24 0.36 12.25 -6.42
CA VAL A 24 0.01 11.88 -7.79
C VAL A 24 0.63 10.55 -8.14
N VAL A 25 -0.17 9.65 -8.73
CA VAL A 25 0.24 8.34 -9.21
C VAL A 25 -0.08 8.24 -10.70
N GLU A 26 0.92 7.88 -11.50
CA GLU A 26 0.84 7.67 -12.94
C GLU A 26 0.95 6.19 -13.27
N TYR A 27 -0.17 5.58 -13.68
CA TYR A 27 -0.26 4.16 -13.99
C TYR A 27 0.29 3.84 -15.38
N LEU A 28 0.71 2.59 -15.60
CA LEU A 28 1.28 2.14 -16.87
C LEU A 28 0.27 2.15 -18.03
N ASP A 29 -1.03 2.14 -17.73
CA ASP A 29 -2.12 2.25 -18.71
C ASP A 29 -2.43 3.71 -19.12
N GLY A 30 -1.65 4.67 -18.62
CA GLY A 30 -1.77 6.09 -18.94
C GLY A 30 -2.81 6.85 -18.10
N ARG A 31 -3.46 6.19 -17.13
CA ARG A 31 -4.29 6.89 -16.14
C ARG A 31 -3.41 7.61 -15.12
N THR A 32 -3.98 8.67 -14.54
CA THR A 32 -3.36 9.43 -13.44
C THR A 32 -4.38 9.62 -12.34
N THR A 33 -3.99 9.41 -11.10
CA THR A 33 -4.80 9.66 -9.90
C THR A 33 -4.07 10.61 -8.97
N LEU A 34 -4.82 11.51 -8.33
CA LEU A 34 -4.33 12.35 -7.25
C LEU A 34 -5.07 11.95 -5.99
N TYR A 35 -4.36 11.32 -5.06
CA TYR A 35 -4.81 11.15 -3.68
C TYR A 35 -4.68 12.50 -2.99
N ARG A 36 -5.79 13.09 -2.56
CA ARG A 36 -5.86 14.52 -2.22
C ARG A 36 -5.56 14.76 -0.76
N GLY A 37 -4.92 15.89 -0.51
CA GLY A 37 -4.56 16.35 0.83
C GLY A 37 -3.20 15.83 1.27
N VAL A 38 -2.63 16.54 2.23
CA VAL A 38 -1.38 16.11 2.88
C VAL A 38 -1.69 14.87 3.73
N PRO A 39 -1.01 13.73 3.51
CA PRO A 39 -1.22 12.53 4.30
C PRO A 39 -0.96 12.77 5.79
N GLU A 40 -1.76 12.15 6.64
CA GLU A 40 -1.54 12.17 8.09
C GLU A 40 -0.28 11.36 8.45
N SER A 41 0.66 11.98 9.16
CA SER A 41 1.86 11.27 9.64
C SER A 41 1.53 10.34 10.80
N VAL A 42 1.87 9.07 10.66
CA VAL A 42 1.64 8.01 11.64
C VAL A 42 2.88 7.16 11.87
N GLU A 43 2.94 6.45 12.99
CA GLU A 43 4.06 5.62 13.38
C GLU A 43 3.66 4.14 13.35
N GLY A 44 4.52 3.30 12.76
CA GLY A 44 4.41 1.85 12.75
C GLY A 44 3.27 1.29 11.89
N THR A 45 2.02 1.51 12.28
CA THR A 45 0.86 0.77 11.77
C THR A 45 -0.35 1.63 11.45
N VAL A 46 -0.95 1.37 10.29
CA VAL A 46 -2.30 1.82 9.91
C VAL A 46 -3.26 0.64 9.93
N THR A 47 -4.41 0.81 10.59
CA THR A 47 -5.51 -0.18 10.56
C THR A 47 -6.74 0.45 9.90
N ALA A 48 -7.15 -0.12 8.77
CA ALA A 48 -8.30 0.36 8.03
C ALA A 48 -9.62 0.08 8.75
N GLY A 49 -10.65 0.83 8.37
CA GLY A 49 -12.05 0.50 8.67
C GLY A 49 -12.44 -0.88 8.10
N PRO A 50 -13.46 -1.56 8.67
CA PRO A 50 -13.87 -2.85 8.15
C PRO A 50 -14.48 -2.68 6.74
N GLY A 51 -14.01 -3.49 5.79
CA GLY A 51 -14.49 -3.45 4.40
C GLY A 51 -14.05 -2.22 3.59
N LYS A 52 -13.09 -1.43 4.09
CA LYS A 52 -12.45 -0.35 3.33
C LYS A 52 -11.43 -0.91 2.35
N GLU A 53 -11.32 -0.30 1.19
CA GLU A 53 -10.22 -0.53 0.25
C GLU A 53 -8.93 0.02 0.86
N THR A 54 -7.81 -0.67 0.66
CA THR A 54 -6.52 -0.32 1.26
C THR A 54 -5.43 -0.43 0.21
N HIS A 55 -4.81 0.70 -0.13
CA HIS A 55 -3.74 0.79 -1.11
C HIS A 55 -2.46 1.21 -0.40
N VAL A 56 -1.36 0.52 -0.71
CA VAL A 56 -0.04 0.80 -0.14
C VAL A 56 0.91 1.23 -1.25
N LEU A 57 1.46 2.43 -1.13
CA LEU A 57 2.47 2.95 -2.03
C LEU A 57 3.80 3.03 -1.29
N VAL A 58 4.84 2.43 -1.87
CA VAL A 58 6.22 2.61 -1.44
C VAL A 58 6.97 3.36 -2.54
N THR A 59 7.48 4.54 -2.24
CA THR A 59 8.27 5.31 -3.21
C THR A 59 9.70 4.79 -3.28
N ASP A 60 10.41 5.15 -4.34
CA ASP A 60 11.86 5.11 -4.35
C ASP A 60 12.47 6.29 -3.53
N PRO A 61 13.78 6.30 -3.26
CA PRO A 61 14.45 7.40 -2.58
C PRO A 61 14.42 8.75 -3.33
N THR A 62 14.13 8.73 -4.63
CA THR A 62 14.05 9.95 -5.45
C THR A 62 12.66 10.56 -5.49
N GLU A 63 11.67 9.87 -4.92
CA GLU A 63 10.26 10.27 -4.87
C GLU A 63 9.61 10.47 -6.26
N THR A 64 10.18 9.83 -7.29
CA THR A 64 9.70 9.94 -8.69
C THR A 64 9.05 8.66 -9.21
N GLU A 65 9.39 7.53 -8.60
CA GLU A 65 8.78 6.24 -8.91
C GLU A 65 8.39 5.53 -7.61
N GLY A 66 7.59 4.47 -7.72
CA GLY A 66 7.21 3.64 -6.60
C GLY A 66 6.45 2.40 -7.01
N VAL A 67 6.12 1.55 -6.04
CA VAL A 67 5.27 0.38 -6.24
C VAL A 67 3.97 0.55 -5.47
N MET A 68 2.84 0.36 -6.15
CA MET A 68 1.50 0.38 -5.55
C MET A 68 1.00 -1.05 -5.39
N THR A 69 0.49 -1.41 -4.22
CA THR A 69 -0.12 -2.71 -3.94
C THR A 69 -1.47 -2.55 -3.25
N TYR A 70 -2.50 -3.21 -3.79
CA TYR A 70 -3.83 -3.25 -3.19
C TYR A 70 -3.96 -4.45 -2.27
N VAL A 71 -4.44 -4.23 -1.06
CA VAL A 71 -4.58 -5.27 -0.02
C VAL A 71 -6.01 -5.76 0.01
N ASN A 72 -6.21 -7.06 -0.27
CA ASN A 72 -7.53 -7.69 -0.29
C ASN A 72 -8.53 -6.99 -1.22
N ASP A 73 -8.07 -6.47 -2.36
CA ASP A 73 -8.96 -5.94 -3.41
C ASP A 73 -9.57 -7.09 -4.24
N TYR A 74 -10.88 -7.28 -4.08
CA TYR A 74 -11.64 -8.29 -4.82
C TYR A 74 -12.45 -7.70 -5.98
N ASN A 75 -12.40 -6.38 -6.18
CA ASN A 75 -13.21 -5.68 -7.17
C ASN A 75 -12.48 -5.49 -8.50
N THR A 76 -11.13 -5.42 -8.48
CA THR A 76 -10.34 -5.25 -9.70
C THR A 76 -9.90 -6.58 -10.30
N GLY A 77 -10.12 -6.73 -11.61
CA GLY A 77 -9.63 -7.88 -12.36
C GLY A 77 -8.10 -7.86 -12.49
N GLU A 78 -7.46 -9.04 -12.46
CA GLU A 78 -5.99 -9.14 -12.51
C GLU A 78 -5.36 -8.53 -13.77
N GLU A 79 -6.04 -8.60 -14.91
CA GLU A 79 -5.58 -7.99 -16.16
C GLU A 79 -5.45 -6.47 -16.02
N ILE A 80 -6.46 -5.82 -15.42
CA ILE A 80 -6.46 -4.37 -15.16
C ILE A 80 -5.31 -3.99 -14.22
N LEU A 81 -5.08 -4.80 -13.18
CA LEU A 81 -3.96 -4.58 -12.24
C LEU A 81 -2.61 -4.68 -12.95
N ARG A 82 -2.40 -5.74 -13.75
CA ARG A 82 -1.16 -5.94 -14.52
C ARG A 82 -0.93 -4.80 -15.53
N ASP A 83 -1.96 -4.40 -16.25
CA ASP A 83 -1.87 -3.34 -17.26
C ASP A 83 -1.60 -1.96 -16.65
N SER A 84 -2.10 -1.72 -15.43
CA SER A 84 -1.84 -0.47 -14.70
C SER A 84 -0.52 -0.46 -13.93
N GLY A 85 0.13 -1.62 -13.76
CA GLY A 85 1.33 -1.80 -12.95
C GLY A 85 1.06 -1.96 -11.45
N VAL A 86 -0.20 -1.99 -11.03
CA VAL A 86 -0.60 -2.14 -9.62
C VAL A 86 -0.51 -3.60 -9.20
N GLY A 87 0.12 -3.84 -8.06
CA GLY A 87 0.14 -5.14 -7.41
C GLY A 87 -1.13 -5.41 -6.61
N ARG A 88 -1.36 -6.69 -6.28
CA ARG A 88 -2.36 -7.10 -5.31
C ARG A 88 -1.80 -8.22 -4.44
N VAL A 89 -2.14 -8.16 -3.17
CA VAL A 89 -1.95 -9.24 -2.22
C VAL A 89 -3.29 -9.61 -1.60
N VAL A 90 -3.52 -10.92 -1.45
CA VAL A 90 -4.66 -11.47 -0.72
C VAL A 90 -4.14 -12.11 0.56
N VAL A 91 -4.64 -11.63 1.70
CA VAL A 91 -4.23 -12.12 3.03
C VAL A 91 -5.48 -12.57 3.79
N ASP A 92 -5.44 -13.81 4.27
CA ASP A 92 -6.50 -14.39 5.06
C ASP A 92 -6.60 -13.73 6.45
N SER A 93 -7.72 -13.98 7.14
CA SER A 93 -7.91 -13.44 8.50
C SER A 93 -6.88 -14.02 9.45
N ASP A 94 -6.31 -13.16 10.29
CA ASP A 94 -5.27 -13.45 11.27
C ASP A 94 -3.93 -13.90 10.65
N GLU A 95 -3.76 -13.70 9.33
CA GLU A 95 -2.50 -13.91 8.62
C GLU A 95 -1.84 -12.58 8.21
N THR A 96 -0.57 -12.69 7.82
CA THR A 96 0.33 -11.58 7.44
C THR A 96 1.12 -11.97 6.19
N ASP A 97 1.51 -10.96 5.40
CA ASP A 97 2.44 -11.13 4.27
C ASP A 97 3.35 -9.89 4.12
N GLU A 98 4.56 -10.09 3.63
CA GLU A 98 5.54 -9.03 3.35
C GLU A 98 5.51 -8.67 1.86
N VAL A 99 4.77 -7.61 1.52
CA VAL A 99 4.52 -7.18 0.13
C VAL A 99 5.71 -6.46 -0.49
N PHE A 100 6.54 -5.85 0.35
CA PHE A 100 7.76 -5.17 -0.03
C PHE A 100 8.71 -5.22 1.18
N PRO A 101 10.04 -5.23 1.00
CA PRO A 101 10.96 -5.17 2.12
C PRO A 101 10.59 -4.07 3.11
N GLY A 102 10.34 -4.45 4.37
CA GLY A 102 9.95 -3.49 5.40
C GLY A 102 8.47 -3.07 5.42
N VAL A 103 7.61 -3.73 4.64
CA VAL A 103 6.16 -3.47 4.59
C VAL A 103 5.41 -4.79 4.73
N ILE A 104 4.73 -4.92 5.87
CA ILE A 104 3.93 -6.09 6.23
C ILE A 104 2.47 -5.70 6.21
N VAL A 105 1.67 -6.47 5.49
CA VAL A 105 0.22 -6.36 5.49
C VAL A 105 -0.37 -7.52 6.30
N GLY A 106 -1.53 -7.31 6.87
CA GLY A 106 -2.27 -8.36 7.56
C GLY A 106 -3.75 -8.06 7.62
N ARG A 107 -4.52 -8.95 8.25
CA ARG A 107 -5.97 -8.78 8.35
C ARG A 107 -6.51 -9.22 9.71
N ASP A 108 -7.07 -8.28 10.46
CA ASP A 108 -7.77 -8.56 11.71
C ASP A 108 -9.28 -8.67 11.41
N GLY A 109 -9.74 -9.88 11.15
CA GLY A 109 -11.11 -10.17 10.70
C GLY A 109 -11.43 -9.52 9.34
N GLN A 110 -12.05 -8.33 9.34
CA GLN A 110 -12.41 -7.60 8.11
C GLN A 110 -11.63 -6.29 7.93
N ARG A 111 -10.60 -6.07 8.76
CA ARG A 111 -9.80 -4.85 8.77
C ARG A 111 -8.42 -5.18 8.23
N ASN A 112 -8.04 -4.54 7.13
CA ASN A 112 -6.67 -4.59 6.66
C ASN A 112 -5.78 -3.81 7.63
N ARG A 113 -4.58 -4.33 7.87
CA ARG A 113 -3.53 -3.71 8.67
C ARG A 113 -2.28 -3.57 7.79
N VAL A 114 -1.64 -2.42 7.85
CA VAL A 114 -0.38 -2.15 7.15
C VAL A 114 0.61 -1.69 8.21
N THR A 115 1.71 -2.42 8.35
CA THR A 115 2.81 -2.10 9.26
C THR A 115 4.08 -1.93 8.45
N ALA A 116 4.79 -0.83 8.65
CA ALA A 116 5.96 -0.54 7.84
C ALA A 116 7.07 0.14 8.63
N ASP A 117 8.29 0.01 8.10
CA ASP A 117 9.45 0.79 8.51
C ASP A 117 10.07 1.44 7.26
N PRO A 118 9.92 2.76 7.07
CA PRO A 118 10.50 3.48 5.95
C PRO A 118 12.02 3.35 5.83
N GLU A 119 12.74 3.16 6.94
CA GLU A 119 14.19 2.97 6.92
C GLU A 119 14.57 1.64 6.25
N VAL A 120 13.76 0.60 6.44
CA VAL A 120 13.94 -0.71 5.81
C VAL A 120 13.41 -0.72 4.36
N ALA A 121 12.29 -0.04 4.12
CA ALA A 121 11.69 0.09 2.79
C ALA A 121 12.59 0.88 1.82
N GLY A 122 13.43 1.78 2.34
CA GLY A 122 14.32 2.59 1.51
C GLY A 122 13.56 3.64 0.69
N GLY A 123 12.46 4.15 1.23
CA GLY A 123 11.56 5.11 0.59
C GLY A 123 10.41 5.48 1.51
N ARG A 124 9.51 6.34 1.05
CA ARG A 124 8.34 6.75 1.82
C ARG A 124 7.22 5.76 1.65
N VAL A 125 6.45 5.52 2.72
CA VAL A 125 5.37 4.54 2.74
C VAL A 125 4.05 5.26 2.99
N PHE A 126 3.16 5.23 2.00
CA PHE A 126 1.83 5.79 2.08
C PHE A 126 0.78 4.71 2.13
N VAL A 127 -0.27 4.94 2.90
CA VAL A 127 -1.46 4.07 2.98
C VAL A 127 -2.69 4.91 2.67
N PHE A 128 -3.45 4.48 1.67
CA PHE A 128 -4.72 5.10 1.29
C PHE A 128 -5.85 4.17 1.69
N VAL A 129 -6.86 4.70 2.37
CA VAL A 129 -8.04 3.97 2.84
C VAL A 129 -9.28 4.63 2.26
N GLU A 130 -10.05 3.90 1.46
CA GLU A 130 -11.22 4.45 0.77
C GLU A 130 -12.44 3.52 0.74
N ASP A 131 -13.59 4.07 0.39
CA ASP A 131 -14.84 3.33 0.12
C ASP A 131 -15.66 3.94 -1.03
N GLY A 132 -15.02 4.72 -1.90
CA GLY A 132 -15.67 5.46 -2.99
C GLY A 132 -16.43 6.72 -2.56
N TRP A 133 -16.59 6.98 -1.25
CA TRP A 133 -17.20 8.21 -0.73
C TRP A 133 -16.22 9.06 0.07
N ILE A 134 -15.34 8.41 0.82
CA ILE A 134 -14.33 9.04 1.66
C ILE A 134 -12.98 8.42 1.30
N GLU A 135 -11.97 9.27 1.25
CA GLU A 135 -10.56 8.92 1.13
C GLU A 135 -9.83 9.45 2.36
N GLU A 136 -9.04 8.59 3.00
CA GLU A 136 -8.10 8.93 4.05
C GLU A 136 -6.70 8.54 3.58
N SER A 137 -5.72 9.41 3.81
CA SER A 137 -4.33 9.18 3.41
C SER A 137 -3.41 9.31 4.61
N TYR A 138 -2.49 8.35 4.74
CA TYR A 138 -1.53 8.27 5.83
C TYR A 138 -0.12 8.11 5.26
N GLU A 139 0.87 8.66 5.96
CA GLU A 139 2.28 8.39 5.73
C GLU A 139 2.85 7.74 7.00
N ILE A 140 3.37 6.52 6.87
CA ILE A 140 4.11 5.88 7.95
C ILE A 140 5.50 6.49 7.94
N VAL A 141 5.85 7.27 8.97
CA VAL A 141 7.11 8.05 9.02
C VAL A 141 8.20 7.39 9.86
N SER A 142 7.86 6.36 10.64
CA SER A 142 8.79 5.61 11.48
C SER A 142 8.28 4.17 11.70
N GLY A 143 9.21 3.23 11.90
CA GLY A 143 8.90 1.85 12.20
C GLY A 143 8.24 1.64 13.57
N PRO A 144 7.59 0.47 13.81
CA PRO A 144 7.01 0.15 15.10
C PRO A 144 8.08 0.00 16.19
N GLU A 145 7.79 0.44 17.42
CA GLU A 145 8.75 0.38 18.54
C GLU A 145 9.21 -1.04 18.88
N GLU A 146 8.33 -2.03 18.68
CA GLU A 146 8.61 -3.46 18.91
C GLU A 146 9.40 -4.13 17.76
N GLY A 147 9.64 -3.40 16.67
CA GLY A 147 10.33 -3.86 15.47
C GLY A 147 9.42 -4.65 14.51
N LEU A 148 9.76 -4.64 13.22
CA LEU A 148 8.98 -5.30 12.18
C LEU A 148 8.80 -6.80 12.40
N ASP A 149 9.77 -7.47 13.02
CA ASP A 149 9.73 -8.92 13.29
C ASP A 149 8.56 -9.33 14.19
N ALA A 150 8.04 -8.43 15.03
CA ALA A 150 6.86 -8.70 15.86
C ALA A 150 5.56 -8.80 15.05
N HIS A 151 5.58 -8.35 13.79
CA HIS A 151 4.42 -8.28 12.93
C HIS A 151 4.47 -9.25 11.75
N ARG A 152 5.56 -10.01 11.59
CA ARG A 152 5.71 -11.04 10.55
C ARG A 152 4.92 -12.30 10.87
#